data_AF-A0A961UUD5-F1
#
_entry.id   AF-A0A961UUD5-F1
#
_cell.length_a   1.000
_cell.length_b   1.000
_cell.length_c   1.000
_cell.angle_alpha   90.00
_cell.angle_beta   90.00
_cell.angle_gamma   90.00
#
_symmetry.space_group_name_H-M   'P 1'
#
loop_
_entity.id
_entity.type
_entity.pdbx_description
1 polymer ?
#
loop_
_entity_poly.entity_id
_entity_poly.type
_entity_poly.pdbx_seq_one_letter_code
_entity_poly.pdbx_strand_id
1 'polypeptide(L)'
;MKNSPDDWGNAMDLLDTHTASDPQADHTASPIESALGSLVEIAAAILVAAEIVILFAGVCARYALHNPLPWVDELASVLFLWLAMLGAAIAFRRREHMRMTAALSRLGEKPRVFLDTLAIAAPIAFLALIIYAAISYTHEEHVILSPALEMPNSWRIAAIPTGIALMLAFGAFQIARRPRSGLAFALIAGALAAIWLASPLWDRLGNANLVVFFILALSVCILAGIPIAFSFALTTYAYLAFTTQVPLSIIPMR
;
A
#
# COMPACT_ATOMS: atom_id res chain seq x y z
N MET A 1 -27.85 -40.75 21.86
CA MET A 1 -26.65 -40.79 21.00
C MET A 1 -25.46 -40.63 21.91
N LYS A 2 -24.57 -41.62 21.96
CA LYS A 2 -23.48 -41.75 22.93
C LYS A 2 -22.21 -41.32 22.20
N ASN A 3 -21.66 -40.14 22.52
CA ASN A 3 -20.40 -39.69 21.92
C ASN A 3 -19.28 -40.59 22.43
N SER A 4 -18.66 -41.36 21.53
CA SER A 4 -17.50 -42.20 21.85
C SER A 4 -16.27 -41.30 22.02
N PRO A 5 -15.34 -41.60 22.96
CA PRO A 5 -14.11 -40.81 23.15
C PRO A 5 -13.25 -40.65 21.88
N ASP A 6 -13.40 -41.58 20.95
CA ASP A 6 -12.71 -41.71 19.67
C ASP A 6 -13.11 -40.62 18.64
N ASP A 7 -14.29 -40.02 18.81
CA ASP A 7 -14.82 -38.98 17.91
C ASP A 7 -14.06 -37.66 18.05
N TRP A 8 -13.57 -37.37 19.27
CA TRP A 8 -12.74 -36.20 19.55
C TRP A 8 -11.32 -36.32 18.97
N GLY A 9 -10.78 -37.55 18.89
CA GLY A 9 -9.46 -37.80 18.31
C GLY A 9 -9.42 -37.49 16.82
N ASN A 10 -10.44 -37.96 16.08
CA ASN A 10 -10.57 -37.67 14.64
C ASN A 10 -10.90 -36.20 14.37
N ALA A 11 -11.70 -35.54 15.23
CA ALA A 11 -11.99 -34.12 15.10
C ALA A 11 -10.74 -33.25 15.34
N MET A 12 -9.86 -33.63 16.27
CA MET A 12 -8.58 -32.94 16.51
C MET A 12 -7.62 -33.13 15.32
N ASP A 13 -7.52 -34.35 14.78
CA ASP A 13 -6.68 -34.66 13.62
C ASP A 13 -7.16 -33.91 12.35
N LEU A 14 -8.48 -33.72 12.20
CA LEU A 14 -9.07 -32.88 11.15
C LEU A 14 -8.80 -31.37 11.32
N LEU A 15 -8.62 -30.88 12.55
CA LEU A 15 -8.20 -29.50 12.80
C LEU A 15 -6.70 -29.31 12.53
N ASP A 16 -5.89 -30.32 12.84
CA ASP A 16 -4.45 -30.30 12.61
C ASP A 16 -4.09 -30.41 11.12
N THR A 17 -4.85 -31.17 10.32
CA THR A 17 -4.63 -31.29 8.86
C THR A 17 -4.88 -30.00 8.07
N HIS A 18 -5.66 -29.05 8.61
CA HIS A 18 -5.85 -27.71 8.01
C HIS A 18 -4.80 -26.69 8.45
N THR A 19 -3.93 -27.02 9.41
CA THR A 19 -2.70 -26.26 9.70
C THR A 19 -1.52 -26.67 8.82
N ALA A 20 -1.79 -27.39 7.73
CA ALA A 20 -0.84 -27.65 6.66
C ALA A 20 -0.09 -26.36 6.32
N SER A 21 1.15 -26.30 6.81
CA SER A 21 2.14 -25.29 6.54
C SER A 21 2.05 -24.86 5.09
N ASP A 22 1.78 -23.57 4.85
CA ASP A 22 1.76 -22.96 3.53
C ASP A 22 2.97 -23.46 2.72
N PRO A 23 2.77 -24.27 1.66
CA PRO A 23 3.87 -24.87 0.88
C PRO A 23 4.75 -23.82 0.17
N GLN A 24 4.40 -22.54 0.30
CA GLN A 24 5.08 -21.39 -0.28
C GLN A 24 6.11 -20.74 0.67
N ALA A 25 6.40 -21.34 1.83
CA ALA A 25 7.20 -20.73 2.90
C ALA A 25 8.74 -20.84 2.76
N ASP A 26 9.28 -21.40 1.67
CA ASP A 26 10.74 -21.43 1.44
C ASP A 26 11.13 -20.79 0.10
N HIS A 27 11.15 -19.47 0.11
CA HIS A 27 12.05 -18.69 -0.73
C HIS A 27 12.92 -17.90 0.24
N THR A 28 14.12 -18.43 0.56
CA THR A 28 15.07 -17.78 1.46
C THR A 28 15.16 -16.29 1.11
N ALA A 29 14.62 -15.46 2.01
CA ALA A 29 14.74 -14.02 1.88
C ALA A 29 16.23 -13.71 1.77
N SER A 30 16.60 -12.78 0.89
CA SER A 30 18.02 -12.42 0.80
C SER A 30 18.41 -11.89 2.19
N PRO A 31 19.64 -12.14 2.67
CA PRO A 31 20.07 -11.62 3.95
C PRO A 31 19.83 -10.10 4.08
N ILE A 32 19.95 -9.38 2.96
CA ILE A 32 19.67 -7.94 2.84
C ILE A 32 18.19 -7.63 3.04
N GLU A 33 17.30 -8.35 2.36
CA GLU A 33 15.84 -8.19 2.51
C GLU A 33 15.39 -8.45 3.94
N SER A 34 15.93 -9.50 4.58
CA SER A 34 15.63 -9.81 5.97
C SER A 34 16.15 -8.74 6.92
N ALA A 35 17.39 -8.28 6.75
CA ALA A 35 17.99 -7.24 7.60
C ALA A 35 17.25 -5.91 7.47
N LEU A 36 16.94 -5.47 6.25
CA LEU A 36 16.12 -4.29 5.99
C LEU A 36 14.74 -4.46 6.61
N GLY A 37 14.16 -5.65 6.47
CA GLY A 37 12.87 -5.96 7.03
C GLY A 37 12.82 -5.83 8.55
N SER A 38 13.80 -6.39 9.26
CA SER A 38 13.91 -6.28 10.71
C SER A 38 14.15 -4.84 11.17
N LEU A 39 14.97 -4.07 10.46
CA LEU A 39 15.21 -2.67 10.78
C LEU A 39 13.92 -1.84 10.72
N VAL A 40 13.14 -2.02 9.66
CA VAL A 40 11.85 -1.33 9.48
C VAL A 40 10.84 -1.72 10.56
N GLU A 41 10.80 -3.01 10.95
CA GLU A 41 9.92 -3.48 12.03
C GLU A 41 10.31 -2.91 13.39
N ILE A 42 11.60 -2.87 13.71
CA ILE A 42 12.10 -2.27 14.95
C ILE A 42 11.76 -0.77 14.99
N ALA A 43 11.98 -0.05 13.89
CA ALA A 43 11.63 1.36 13.78
C ALA A 43 10.13 1.59 13.97
N ALA A 44 9.28 0.78 13.33
CA ALA A 44 7.83 0.86 13.51
C ALA A 44 7.41 0.56 14.96
N ALA A 45 8.00 -0.44 15.61
CA ALA A 45 7.71 -0.77 17.01
C ALA A 45 8.09 0.37 17.96
N ILE A 46 9.23 1.03 17.72
CA ILE A 46 9.65 2.22 18.49
C ILE A 46 8.66 3.37 18.28
N LEU A 47 8.20 3.61 17.05
CA LEU A 47 7.23 4.65 16.76
C LEU A 47 5.88 4.39 17.45
N VAL A 48 5.37 3.17 17.43
CA VAL A 48 4.15 2.79 18.17
C VAL A 48 4.30 3.08 19.66
N ALA A 49 5.41 2.65 20.27
CA ALA A 49 5.66 2.88 21.69
C ALA A 49 5.75 4.39 22.01
N ALA A 50 6.43 5.17 21.18
CA ALA A 50 6.53 6.61 21.31
C ALA A 50 5.16 7.29 21.19
N GLU A 51 4.34 6.88 20.23
CA GLU A 51 3.00 7.41 20.01
C GLU A 51 2.09 7.16 21.22
N ILE A 52 2.12 5.95 21.78
CA ILE A 52 1.39 5.61 23.01
C ILE A 52 1.80 6.54 24.16
N VAL A 53 3.11 6.72 24.39
CA VAL A 53 3.62 7.57 25.48
C VAL A 53 3.23 9.03 25.30
N ILE A 54 3.38 9.58 24.09
CA ILE A 54 3.10 10.98 23.78
C ILE A 54 1.61 11.28 23.89
N LEU A 55 0.74 10.44 23.32
CA LEU A 55 -0.70 10.61 23.42
C LEU A 55 -1.18 10.46 24.86
N PHE A 56 -0.64 9.49 25.60
CA PHE A 56 -0.96 9.32 27.01
C PHE A 56 -0.53 10.54 27.85
N ALA A 57 0.66 11.08 27.60
CA ALA A 57 1.14 12.30 28.22
C ALA A 57 0.22 13.50 27.90
N GLY A 58 -0.25 13.62 26.65
CA GLY A 58 -1.22 14.64 26.25
C GLY A 58 -2.55 14.54 26.99
N VAL A 59 -3.09 13.33 27.11
CA VAL A 59 -4.32 13.05 27.88
C VAL A 59 -4.11 13.39 29.36
N CYS A 60 -3.00 12.97 29.97
CA CYS A 60 -2.69 13.31 31.36
C CYS A 60 -2.56 14.83 31.57
N ALA A 61 -1.84 15.53 30.69
CA ALA A 61 -1.66 16.97 30.79
C ALA A 61 -2.99 17.73 30.66
N ARG A 62 -3.85 17.30 29.73
CA ARG A 62 -5.16 17.91 29.51
C ARG A 62 -6.12 17.68 30.67
N TYR A 63 -6.23 16.45 31.18
CA TYR A 63 -7.28 16.08 32.13
C TYR A 63 -6.83 16.04 33.60
N ALA A 64 -5.57 15.69 33.89
CA ALA A 64 -5.06 15.68 35.26
C ALA A 64 -4.45 17.03 35.66
N LEU A 65 -3.68 17.65 34.76
CA LEU A 65 -2.97 18.91 35.03
C LEU A 65 -3.73 20.16 34.59
N HIS A 66 -4.84 20.01 33.86
CA HIS A 66 -5.61 21.12 33.28
C HIS A 66 -4.75 22.07 32.42
N ASN A 67 -3.65 21.58 31.85
CA ASN A 67 -2.71 22.36 31.06
C ASN A 67 -2.39 21.60 29.75
N PRO A 68 -3.20 21.79 28.69
CA PRO A 68 -3.02 21.05 27.44
C PRO A 68 -1.71 21.43 26.75
N LEU A 69 -0.99 20.44 26.24
CA LEU A 69 0.27 20.60 25.52
C LEU A 69 -0.01 20.68 24.00
N PRO A 70 0.09 21.86 23.35
CA PRO A 70 -0.32 22.02 21.95
C PRO A 70 0.54 21.21 20.96
N TRP A 71 1.81 21.00 21.30
CA TRP A 71 2.76 20.27 20.47
C TRP A 71 2.49 18.75 20.40
N VAL A 72 1.72 18.20 21.35
CA VAL A 72 1.44 16.75 21.39
C VAL A 72 0.64 16.31 20.17
N ASP A 73 -0.40 17.07 19.82
CA ASP A 73 -1.27 16.75 18.68
C ASP A 73 -0.47 16.81 17.36
N GLU A 74 0.44 17.78 17.23
CA GLU A 74 1.32 17.90 16.07
C GLU A 74 2.35 16.77 15.99
N LEU A 75 3.09 16.51 17.08
CA LEU A 75 4.09 15.46 17.12
C LEU A 75 3.48 14.08 16.89
N ALA A 76 2.30 13.82 17.47
CA ALA A 76 1.56 12.58 17.22
C ALA A 76 1.23 12.43 15.73
N SER A 77 0.78 13.49 15.05
CA SER A 77 0.51 13.43 13.60
C SER A 77 1.76 13.12 12.77
N VAL A 78 2.93 13.61 13.18
CA VAL A 78 4.22 13.33 12.54
C VAL A 78 4.57 11.85 12.71
N LEU A 79 4.58 11.36 13.94
CA LEU A 79 4.94 9.97 14.27
C LEU A 79 3.96 8.99 13.64
N PHE A 80 2.66 9.29 13.66
CA PHE A 80 1.63 8.47 13.06
C PHE A 80 1.80 8.33 11.55
N LEU A 81 2.13 9.41 10.83
CA LEU A 81 2.37 9.31 9.39
C LEU A 81 3.61 8.46 9.08
N TRP A 82 4.69 8.62 9.84
CA TRP A 82 5.86 7.74 9.74
C TRP A 82 5.50 6.29 10.02
N LEU A 83 4.76 6.02 11.10
CA LEU A 83 4.28 4.69 11.45
C LEU A 83 3.40 4.08 10.36
N ALA A 84 2.44 4.84 9.82
CA ALA A 84 1.56 4.38 8.75
C ALA A 84 2.34 3.99 7.49
N MET A 85 3.34 4.79 7.11
CA MET A 85 4.18 4.52 5.93
C MET A 85 5.13 3.33 6.13
N LEU A 86 5.74 3.18 7.32
CA LEU A 86 6.54 1.99 7.65
C LEU A 86 5.66 0.74 7.74
N GLY A 87 4.48 0.85 8.35
CA GLY A 87 3.48 -0.21 8.44
C GLY A 87 3.02 -0.67 7.06
N ALA A 88 2.76 0.27 6.13
CA ALA A 88 2.45 -0.04 4.74
C ALA A 88 3.57 -0.81 4.04
N ALA A 89 4.84 -0.47 4.32
CA ALA A 89 6.00 -1.19 3.79
C ALA A 89 6.13 -2.61 4.38
N ILE A 90 5.88 -2.79 5.67
CA ILE A 90 5.85 -4.11 6.33
C ILE A 90 4.73 -4.98 5.75
N ALA A 91 3.52 -4.45 5.65
CA ALA A 91 2.37 -5.14 5.05
C ALA A 91 2.64 -5.49 3.57
N PHE A 92 3.35 -4.63 2.84
CA PHE A 92 3.76 -4.89 1.46
C PHE A 92 4.77 -6.03 1.36
N ARG A 93 5.75 -6.08 2.27
CA ARG A 93 6.73 -7.17 2.35
C ARG A 93 6.07 -8.51 2.67
N ARG A 94 5.12 -8.51 3.60
CA ARG A 94 4.38 -9.70 4.07
C ARG A 94 3.22 -10.11 3.16
N ARG A 95 2.92 -9.33 2.10
CA ARG A 95 1.75 -9.50 1.21
C ARG A 95 0.41 -9.49 1.96
N GLU A 96 0.33 -8.70 3.03
CA GLU A 96 -0.85 -8.57 3.89
C GLU A 96 -1.81 -7.45 3.43
N HIS A 97 -1.47 -6.72 2.36
CA HIS A 97 -2.42 -5.78 1.77
C HIS A 97 -3.68 -6.51 1.29
N MET A 98 -4.83 -5.98 1.69
CA MET A 98 -6.13 -6.59 1.41
C MET A 98 -6.34 -6.74 -0.10
N ARG A 99 -6.56 -7.97 -0.56
CA ARG A 99 -6.75 -8.34 -1.97
C ARG A 99 -7.83 -9.41 -2.13
N MET A 100 -8.51 -9.39 -3.27
CA MET A 100 -9.51 -10.42 -3.60
C MET A 100 -8.81 -11.69 -4.08
N THR A 101 -8.78 -12.73 -3.25
CA THR A 101 -8.16 -14.03 -3.58
C THR A 101 -9.18 -15.07 -4.09
N ALA A 102 -10.47 -14.90 -3.77
CA ALA A 102 -11.52 -15.86 -4.12
C ALA A 102 -11.77 -15.98 -5.63
N ALA A 103 -11.55 -14.90 -6.39
CA ALA A 103 -11.61 -14.95 -7.85
C ALA A 103 -10.44 -15.74 -8.45
N LEU A 104 -9.25 -15.62 -7.85
CA LEU A 104 -8.03 -16.30 -8.30
C LEU A 104 -8.03 -17.79 -7.98
N SER A 105 -8.69 -18.21 -6.89
CA SER A 105 -8.74 -19.62 -6.48
C SER A 105 -9.52 -20.52 -7.44
N ARG A 106 -10.37 -19.93 -8.29
CA ARG A 106 -11.14 -20.65 -9.32
C ARG A 106 -10.37 -20.87 -10.63
N LEU A 107 -9.18 -20.27 -10.76
CA LEU A 107 -8.35 -20.35 -11.96
C LEU A 107 -7.34 -21.50 -11.87
N GLY A 108 -6.93 -22.04 -13.03
CA GLY A 108 -5.82 -22.98 -13.11
C GLY A 108 -4.48 -22.36 -12.68
N GLU A 109 -3.46 -23.20 -12.48
CA GLU A 109 -2.17 -22.79 -11.91
C GLU A 109 -1.47 -21.67 -12.70
N LYS A 110 -1.41 -21.80 -14.04
CA LYS A 110 -0.71 -20.85 -14.91
C LYS A 110 -1.26 -19.41 -14.86
N PRO A 111 -2.58 -19.16 -15.08
CA PRO A 111 -3.14 -17.81 -14.97
C PRO A 111 -3.09 -17.26 -13.54
N ARG A 112 -3.24 -18.11 -12.51
CA ARG A 112 -3.11 -17.69 -11.12
C ARG A 112 -1.72 -17.13 -10.81
N VAL A 113 -0.65 -17.84 -11.19
CA VAL A 113 0.74 -17.36 -11.00
C VAL A 113 0.99 -16.04 -11.73
N PHE A 114 0.42 -15.87 -12.92
CA PHE A 114 0.54 -14.62 -13.66
C PHE A 114 -0.19 -13.46 -12.99
N LEU A 115 -1.42 -13.67 -12.53
CA LEU A 115 -2.18 -12.65 -11.79
C LEU A 115 -1.54 -12.30 -10.44
N ASP A 116 -0.98 -13.27 -9.73
CA ASP A 116 -0.18 -13.01 -8.52
C ASP A 116 1.07 -12.17 -8.83
N THR A 117 1.67 -12.33 -10.02
CA THR A 117 2.79 -11.49 -10.47
C THR A 117 2.31 -10.08 -10.81
N LEU A 118 1.15 -9.95 -11.47
CA LEU A 118 0.50 -8.67 -11.77
C LEU A 118 0.13 -7.91 -10.48
N ALA A 119 -0.35 -8.61 -9.45
CA ALA A 119 -0.69 -8.06 -8.15
C ALA A 119 0.49 -7.42 -7.40
N ILE A 120 1.73 -7.83 -7.73
CA ILE A 120 2.97 -7.24 -7.22
C ILE A 120 3.48 -6.14 -8.17
N ALA A 121 3.44 -6.40 -9.48
CA ALA A 121 3.95 -5.47 -10.49
C ALA A 121 3.14 -4.16 -10.57
N ALA A 122 1.82 -4.21 -10.44
CA ALA A 122 0.95 -3.03 -10.53
C ALA A 122 1.22 -2.01 -9.41
N PRO A 123 1.29 -2.39 -8.12
CA PRO A 123 1.76 -1.49 -7.06
C PRO A 123 3.15 -0.91 -7.32
N ILE A 124 4.11 -1.72 -7.78
CA ILE A 124 5.47 -1.24 -8.08
C ILE A 124 5.44 -0.18 -9.19
N ALA A 125 4.71 -0.43 -10.26
CA ALA A 125 4.57 0.53 -11.36
C ALA A 125 3.94 1.84 -10.90
N PHE A 126 2.88 1.76 -10.08
CA PHE A 126 2.24 2.94 -9.51
C PHE A 126 3.17 3.72 -8.56
N LEU A 127 3.84 3.02 -7.64
CA LEU A 127 4.78 3.63 -6.68
C LEU A 127 5.96 4.30 -7.39
N ALA A 128 6.51 3.67 -8.43
CA ALA A 128 7.58 4.24 -9.24
C ALA A 128 7.13 5.49 -10.00
N LEU A 129 5.86 5.55 -10.40
CA LEU A 129 5.28 6.71 -11.06
C LEU A 129 5.14 7.90 -10.10
N ILE A 130 4.71 7.67 -8.86
CA ILE A 130 4.41 8.77 -7.91
C ILE A 130 5.60 9.21 -7.05
N ILE A 131 6.71 8.45 -7.01
CA ILE A 131 7.83 8.75 -6.10
C ILE A 131 8.44 10.13 -6.35
N TYR A 132 8.56 10.55 -7.61
CA TYR A 132 9.08 11.87 -7.94
C TYR A 132 8.16 12.98 -7.40
N ALA A 133 6.84 12.85 -7.61
CA ALA A 133 5.87 13.80 -7.07
C ALA A 133 5.92 13.85 -5.53
N ALA A 134 6.09 12.71 -4.86
CA ALA A 134 6.23 12.65 -3.40
C ALA A 134 7.51 13.37 -2.91
N ILE A 135 8.63 13.21 -3.61
CA ILE A 135 9.89 13.90 -3.28
C ILE A 135 9.75 15.41 -3.50
N SER A 136 9.21 15.83 -4.65
CA SER A 136 8.99 17.25 -4.97
C SER A 136 8.08 17.91 -3.95
N TYR A 137 6.97 17.25 -3.59
CA TYR A 137 6.04 17.75 -2.57
C TYR A 137 6.70 17.90 -1.19
N THR A 138 7.57 16.95 -0.81
CA THR A 138 8.35 17.07 0.44
C THR A 138 9.27 18.29 0.44
N HIS A 139 9.86 18.62 -0.70
CA HIS A 139 10.73 19.79 -0.84
C HIS A 139 9.94 21.11 -0.79
N GLU A 140 8.77 21.17 -1.42
CA GLU A 140 7.86 22.32 -1.39
C GLU A 140 7.42 22.66 0.05
N GLU A 141 7.23 21.64 0.89
CA GLU A 141 6.78 21.77 2.27
C GLU A 141 7.90 22.09 3.27
N HIS A 142 9.15 22.24 2.82
CA HIS A 142 10.27 22.60 3.70
C HIS A 142 10.17 24.04 4.23
N VAL A 143 9.53 24.94 3.49
CA VAL A 143 9.38 26.36 3.90
C VAL A 143 8.17 26.61 4.80
N ILE A 144 7.29 25.61 4.96
CA ILE A 144 6.08 25.70 5.78
C ILE A 144 6.39 25.16 7.17
N LEU A 145 6.32 26.03 8.18
CA LEU A 145 6.56 25.67 9.58
C LEU A 145 5.26 25.26 10.27
N SER A 146 5.36 24.26 11.14
CA SER A 146 4.26 23.84 12.00
C SER A 146 3.97 24.88 13.10
N PRO A 147 2.70 25.16 13.43
CA PRO A 147 2.34 26.23 14.36
C PRO A 147 2.84 26.05 15.79
N ALA A 148 2.89 24.83 16.32
CA ALA A 148 3.27 24.60 17.72
C ALA A 148 4.74 24.20 17.88
N LEU A 149 5.28 23.40 16.98
CA LEU A 149 6.68 22.92 17.04
C LEU A 149 7.67 23.82 16.29
N GLU A 150 7.20 24.76 15.48
CA GLU A 150 8.01 25.60 14.58
C GLU A 150 8.97 24.77 13.70
N MET A 151 8.59 23.52 13.45
CA MET A 151 9.39 22.54 12.72
C MET A 151 8.92 22.49 11.25
N PRO A 152 9.83 22.36 10.27
CA PRO A 152 9.47 22.20 8.87
C PRO A 152 8.53 21.02 8.65
N ASN A 153 7.42 21.26 7.95
CA ASN A 153 6.42 20.23 7.65
C ASN A 153 6.97 19.13 6.73
N SER A 154 8.08 19.40 6.03
CA SER A 154 8.85 18.43 5.25
C SER A 154 9.21 17.17 6.04
N TRP A 155 9.48 17.24 7.35
CA TRP A 155 9.80 16.05 8.14
C TRP A 155 8.61 15.10 8.30
N ARG A 156 7.41 15.65 8.43
CA ARG A 156 6.18 14.85 8.44
C ARG A 156 6.01 14.19 7.08
N ILE A 157 6.07 14.99 6.02
CA ILE A 157 5.76 14.56 4.65
C ILE A 157 6.82 13.60 4.08
N ALA A 158 8.08 13.71 4.53
CA ALA A 158 9.17 12.81 4.15
C ALA A 158 8.88 11.32 4.45
N ALA A 159 7.99 11.03 5.39
CA ALA A 159 7.49 9.67 5.61
C ALA A 159 6.94 9.02 4.33
N ILE A 160 6.28 9.81 3.47
CA ILE A 160 5.65 9.34 2.22
C ILE A 160 6.70 8.81 1.23
N PRO A 161 7.68 9.60 0.74
CA PRO A 161 8.71 9.09 -0.17
C PRO A 161 9.56 8.00 0.48
N THR A 162 9.80 8.03 1.80
CA THR A 162 10.52 6.95 2.48
C THR A 162 9.74 5.63 2.45
N GLY A 163 8.44 5.64 2.77
CA GLY A 163 7.61 4.44 2.69
C GLY A 163 7.46 3.92 1.26
N ILE A 164 7.32 4.81 0.27
CA ILE A 164 7.31 4.46 -1.16
C ILE A 164 8.63 3.78 -1.55
N ALA A 165 9.77 4.35 -1.17
CA ALA A 165 11.08 3.78 -1.46
C ALA A 165 11.27 2.39 -0.83
N LEU A 166 10.82 2.19 0.41
CA LEU A 166 10.86 0.89 1.08
C LEU A 166 9.95 -0.13 0.40
N MET A 167 8.73 0.25 0.02
CA MET A 167 7.83 -0.62 -0.73
C MET A 167 8.40 -1.00 -2.10
N LEU A 168 9.03 -0.06 -2.80
CA LEU A 168 9.74 -0.33 -4.06
C LEU A 168 10.92 -1.29 -3.85
N ALA A 169 11.70 -1.12 -2.79
CA ALA A 169 12.80 -2.04 -2.47
C ALA A 169 12.29 -3.47 -2.20
N PHE A 170 11.27 -3.63 -1.35
CA PHE A 170 10.65 -4.93 -1.11
C PHE A 170 9.98 -5.50 -2.37
N GLY A 171 9.37 -4.64 -3.19
CA GLY A 171 8.79 -5.02 -4.49
C GLY A 171 9.85 -5.53 -5.46
N ALA A 172 11.02 -4.90 -5.51
CA ALA A 172 12.14 -5.32 -6.33
C ALA A 172 12.63 -6.73 -5.94
N PHE A 173 12.76 -7.02 -4.64
CA PHE A 173 13.11 -8.36 -4.16
C PHE A 173 12.03 -9.40 -4.53
N GLN A 174 10.75 -9.04 -4.37
CA GLN A 174 9.64 -9.94 -4.70
C GLN A 174 9.54 -10.24 -6.20
N ILE A 175 9.72 -9.23 -7.06
CA ILE A 175 9.57 -9.38 -8.50
C ILE A 175 10.77 -10.05 -9.16
N ALA A 176 11.99 -9.87 -8.61
CA ALA A 176 13.21 -10.53 -9.07
C ALA A 176 13.12 -12.06 -8.97
N ARG A 177 12.32 -12.58 -8.03
CA ARG A 177 12.09 -14.02 -7.84
C ARG A 177 10.96 -14.59 -8.71
N ARG A 178 10.19 -13.75 -9.41
CA ARG A 178 9.01 -14.18 -10.18
C ARG A 178 9.37 -14.40 -11.65
N PRO A 179 9.03 -15.57 -12.23
CA PRO A 179 9.17 -15.77 -13.66
C PRO A 179 8.18 -14.86 -14.42
N ARG A 180 8.55 -14.43 -15.63
CA ARG A 180 7.69 -13.61 -16.52
C ARG A 180 7.31 -12.22 -15.96
N SER A 181 8.04 -11.70 -14.98
CA SER A 181 7.85 -10.32 -14.47
C SER A 181 7.89 -9.26 -15.57
N GLY A 182 8.79 -9.41 -16.56
CA GLY A 182 8.85 -8.52 -17.72
C GLY A 182 7.55 -8.48 -18.54
N LEU A 183 6.84 -9.62 -18.66
CA LEU A 183 5.54 -9.67 -19.35
C LEU A 183 4.45 -8.95 -18.55
N ALA A 184 4.50 -9.00 -17.21
CA ALA A 184 3.54 -8.28 -16.38
C ALA A 184 3.71 -6.76 -16.53
N PHE A 185 4.94 -6.24 -16.50
CA PHE A 185 5.20 -4.82 -16.76
C PHE A 185 4.86 -4.43 -18.20
N ALA A 186 5.16 -5.28 -19.18
CA ALA A 186 4.78 -5.05 -20.57
C ALA A 186 3.25 -4.99 -20.74
N LEU A 187 2.49 -5.85 -20.03
CA LEU A 187 1.03 -5.81 -20.04
C LEU A 187 0.50 -4.51 -19.43
N ILE A 188 1.06 -4.06 -18.30
CA ILE A 188 0.68 -2.79 -17.66
C ILE A 188 0.97 -1.62 -18.61
N ALA A 189 2.18 -1.57 -19.19
CA ALA A 189 2.56 -0.54 -20.16
C ALA A 189 1.67 -0.57 -21.40
N GLY A 190 1.34 -1.76 -21.90
CA GLY A 190 0.42 -1.96 -23.02
C GLY A 190 -1.00 -1.49 -22.71
N ALA A 191 -1.51 -1.75 -21.49
CA ALA A 191 -2.81 -1.26 -21.05
C ALA A 191 -2.83 0.26 -20.94
N LEU A 192 -1.79 0.88 -20.36
CA LEU A 192 -1.66 2.34 -20.29
C LEU A 192 -1.56 2.95 -21.70
N ALA A 193 -0.78 2.35 -22.59
CA ALA A 193 -0.69 2.79 -23.98
C ALA A 193 -2.05 2.67 -24.69
N ALA A 194 -2.77 1.56 -24.52
CA ALA A 194 -4.10 1.39 -25.10
C ALA A 194 -5.10 2.44 -24.59
N ILE A 195 -5.07 2.74 -23.29
CA ILE A 195 -5.89 3.81 -22.69
C ILE A 195 -5.51 5.17 -23.28
N TRP A 196 -4.21 5.44 -23.45
CA TRP A 196 -3.73 6.68 -24.07
C TRP A 196 -4.12 6.81 -25.54
N LEU A 197 -4.02 5.74 -26.34
CA LEU A 197 -4.51 5.71 -27.73
C LEU A 197 -6.02 5.91 -27.81
N ALA A 198 -6.77 5.49 -26.80
CA ALA A 198 -8.21 5.69 -26.69
C ALA A 198 -8.59 7.10 -26.17
N SER A 199 -7.63 8.00 -25.93
CA SER A 199 -7.88 9.41 -25.56
C SER A 199 -9.01 10.11 -26.34
N PRO A 200 -9.09 10.05 -27.68
CA PRO A 200 -10.17 10.71 -28.42
C PRO A 200 -11.56 10.10 -28.19
N LEU A 201 -11.64 8.88 -27.65
CA LEU A 201 -12.91 8.26 -27.25
C LEU A 201 -13.37 8.75 -25.88
N TRP A 202 -12.43 8.99 -24.96
CA TRP A 202 -12.75 9.48 -23.61
C TRP A 202 -13.37 10.88 -23.64
N ASP A 203 -12.92 11.75 -24.53
CA ASP A 203 -13.50 13.10 -24.70
C ASP A 203 -14.98 13.07 -25.12
N ARG A 204 -15.42 12.01 -25.82
CA ARG A 204 -16.81 11.86 -26.28
C ARG A 204 -17.75 11.35 -25.20
N LEU A 205 -17.21 10.66 -24.20
CA LEU A 205 -17.98 9.96 -23.17
C LEU A 205 -18.36 10.87 -21.98
N GLY A 206 -17.72 12.03 -21.83
CA GLY A 206 -18.00 12.98 -20.76
C GLY A 206 -17.97 12.32 -19.37
N ASN A 207 -19.05 12.47 -18.59
CA ASN A 207 -19.14 11.92 -17.23
C ASN A 207 -19.20 10.38 -17.18
N ALA A 208 -19.50 9.69 -18.29
CA ALA A 208 -19.49 8.23 -18.33
C ALA A 208 -18.08 7.65 -18.09
N ASN A 209 -17.03 8.45 -18.30
CA ASN A 209 -15.66 8.10 -17.92
C ASN A 209 -15.54 7.70 -16.45
N LEU A 210 -16.29 8.36 -15.55
CA LEU A 210 -16.25 8.06 -14.12
C LEU A 210 -16.67 6.60 -13.86
N VAL A 211 -17.72 6.13 -14.53
CA VAL A 211 -18.19 4.74 -14.44
C VAL A 211 -17.15 3.78 -15.01
N VAL A 212 -16.56 4.10 -16.17
CA VAL A 212 -15.56 3.24 -16.81
C VAL A 212 -14.33 3.08 -15.92
N PHE A 213 -13.79 4.16 -15.37
CA PHE A 213 -12.61 4.06 -14.51
C PHE A 213 -12.99 3.50 -13.13
N PHE A 214 -13.85 4.17 -12.36
CA PHE A 214 -14.09 3.81 -10.96
C PHE A 214 -14.91 2.54 -10.73
N ILE A 215 -15.72 2.10 -11.71
CA ILE A 215 -16.49 0.86 -11.56
C ILE A 215 -15.82 -0.24 -12.37
N LEU A 216 -15.67 -0.09 -13.68
CA LEU A 216 -15.18 -1.17 -14.53
C LEU A 216 -13.69 -1.44 -14.31
N ALA A 217 -12.82 -0.44 -14.46
CA ALA A 217 -11.38 -0.63 -14.32
C ALA A 217 -10.99 -1.03 -12.89
N LEU A 218 -11.57 -0.39 -11.88
CA LEU A 218 -11.38 -0.77 -10.48
C LEU A 218 -11.76 -2.23 -10.23
N SER A 219 -12.93 -2.66 -10.71
CA SER A 219 -13.39 -4.05 -10.55
C SER A 219 -12.45 -5.03 -11.23
N VAL A 220 -11.97 -4.73 -12.44
CA VAL A 220 -10.99 -5.58 -13.14
C VAL A 220 -9.69 -5.69 -12.34
N CYS A 221 -9.16 -4.59 -11.80
CA CYS A 221 -7.95 -4.62 -10.98
C CYS A 221 -8.13 -5.46 -9.70
N ILE A 222 -9.24 -5.28 -8.99
CA ILE A 222 -9.55 -6.04 -7.77
C ILE A 222 -9.71 -7.53 -8.12
N LEU A 223 -10.46 -7.87 -9.16
CA LEU A 223 -10.65 -9.25 -9.61
C LEU A 223 -9.35 -9.91 -10.11
N ALA A 224 -8.42 -9.12 -10.63
CA ALA A 224 -7.07 -9.56 -10.97
C ALA A 224 -6.18 -9.81 -9.74
N GLY A 225 -6.67 -9.57 -8.52
CA GLY A 225 -5.96 -9.81 -7.28
C GLY A 225 -4.98 -8.69 -6.89
N ILE A 226 -5.02 -7.56 -7.60
CA ILE A 226 -4.26 -6.36 -7.23
C ILE A 226 -4.83 -5.83 -5.90
N PRO A 227 -3.98 -5.45 -4.92
CA PRO A 227 -4.50 -4.97 -3.65
C PRO A 227 -5.39 -3.74 -3.81
N ILE A 228 -6.40 -3.63 -2.96
CA ILE A 228 -7.53 -2.69 -3.16
C ILE A 228 -7.05 -1.24 -3.19
N ALA A 229 -6.17 -0.85 -2.26
CA ALA A 229 -5.63 0.52 -2.19
C ALA A 229 -4.89 0.92 -3.47
N PHE A 230 -4.05 0.03 -4.01
CA PHE A 230 -3.31 0.28 -5.26
C PHE A 230 -4.22 0.25 -6.48
N SER A 231 -5.25 -0.60 -6.49
CA SER A 231 -6.27 -0.59 -7.55
C SER A 231 -6.99 0.75 -7.61
N PHE A 232 -7.44 1.25 -6.45
CA PHE A 232 -8.08 2.56 -6.35
C PHE A 232 -7.14 3.70 -6.79
N ALA A 233 -5.89 3.67 -6.34
CA ALA A 233 -4.90 4.68 -6.68
C ALA A 233 -4.56 4.69 -8.18
N LEU A 234 -4.34 3.50 -8.77
CA LEU A 234 -4.05 3.35 -10.20
C LEU A 234 -5.22 3.81 -11.07
N THR A 235 -6.44 3.42 -10.72
CA THR A 235 -7.65 3.84 -11.44
C THR A 235 -7.90 5.34 -11.32
N THR A 236 -7.73 5.91 -10.14
CA THR A 236 -7.85 7.36 -9.91
C THR A 236 -6.81 8.12 -10.72
N TYR A 237 -5.56 7.66 -10.71
CA TYR A 237 -4.49 8.26 -11.49
C TYR A 237 -4.78 8.16 -13.00
N ALA A 238 -5.21 7.00 -13.49
CA ALA A 238 -5.55 6.82 -14.91
C ALA A 238 -6.71 7.74 -15.33
N TYR A 239 -7.73 7.89 -14.48
CA TYR A 239 -8.81 8.84 -14.72
C TYR A 239 -8.27 10.27 -14.83
N LEU A 240 -7.49 10.74 -13.86
CA LEU A 240 -6.92 12.10 -13.88
C LEU A 240 -6.00 12.31 -15.10
N ALA A 241 -5.10 11.37 -15.37
CA ALA A 241 -4.10 11.51 -16.42
C ALA A 241 -4.70 11.51 -17.84
N PHE A 242 -5.79 10.78 -18.08
CA PHE A 242 -6.31 10.57 -19.44
C PHE A 242 -7.65 11.23 -19.72
N THR A 243 -8.39 11.68 -18.69
CA THR A 243 -9.74 12.25 -18.87
C THR A 243 -9.85 13.70 -18.43
N THR A 244 -8.90 14.20 -17.63
CA THR A 244 -8.90 15.61 -17.22
C THR A 244 -7.89 16.40 -18.04
N GLN A 245 -8.36 17.44 -18.74
CA GLN A 245 -7.51 18.41 -19.43
C GLN A 245 -7.01 19.53 -18.50
N VAL A 246 -7.29 19.41 -17.19
CA VAL A 246 -6.84 20.39 -16.21
C VAL A 246 -5.34 20.17 -16.00
N PRO A 247 -4.47 21.14 -16.35
CA PRO A 247 -3.06 21.03 -16.00
C PRO A 247 -2.95 20.89 -14.49
N LEU A 248 -2.22 19.86 -14.04
CA LEU A 248 -2.01 19.55 -12.61
C LEU A 248 -1.37 20.70 -11.80
N SER A 249 -0.98 21.79 -12.47
CA SER A 249 -0.42 23.02 -11.91
C SER A 249 -1.43 24.15 -11.66
N ILE A 250 -2.72 23.99 -11.98
CA ILE A 250 -3.73 25.05 -11.82
C ILE A 250 -4.94 24.53 -11.03
N ILE A 251 -4.71 24.19 -9.76
CA ILE A 251 -5.77 24.27 -8.75
C ILE A 251 -5.40 25.47 -7.86
N PRO A 252 -6.12 26.60 -7.96
CA PRO A 252 -5.90 27.70 -7.05
C PRO A 252 -6.21 27.21 -5.64
N MET A 253 -5.19 27.17 -4.78
CA MET A 253 -5.38 27.16 -3.34
C MET A 253 -6.26 28.38 -3.01
N ARG A 254 -7.51 28.12 -2.65
CA ARG A 254 -8.36 29.07 -1.95
C ARG A 254 -8.42 28.65 -0.50
#